data_AF-A0A8S1Q971-F1
#
_entry.id   AF-A0A8S1Q971-F1
#
_cell.length_a   1.000
_cell.length_b   1.000
_cell.length_c   1.000
_cell.angle_alpha   90.00
_cell.angle_beta   90.00
_cell.angle_gamma   90.00
#
_symmetry.space_group_name_H-M   'P 1'
#
loop_
_entity.id
_entity.type
_entity.pdbx_description
1 polymer ?
#
loop_
_entity_poly.entity_id
_entity_poly.type
_entity_poly.pdbx_seq_one_letter_code
_entity_poly.pdbx_strand_id
1 'polypeptide(L)'
;MAIFHIPLLLALPLIAFAVQSKIEGKVLQQLQREFVQDDSILKVTLNYGQYETFTQKNGIFAFYNIPNGRYFLEVHSRYFVYESAFIDVYTSNKGTNVAVSKIHPILRQRPKQQQQSKQQRIQTRDQMLFEIIQRKDYFEKEEELSLSSIYQNQYFFMIAITVVMLFFVKKMPMEELQSAERAPQQQ
;
A
#
# COMPACT_ATOMS: atom_id res chain seq x y z
N MET A 1 51.07 50.33 37.84
CA MET A 1 50.32 49.07 38.04
C MET A 1 49.03 49.16 37.24
N ALA A 2 48.71 48.11 36.49
CA ALA A 2 47.86 48.13 35.30
C ALA A 2 46.36 48.29 35.59
N ILE A 3 45.71 49.15 34.79
CA ILE A 3 44.26 49.33 34.73
C ILE A 3 43.72 48.28 33.75
N PHE A 4 43.02 47.26 34.26
CA PHE A 4 42.35 46.25 33.43
C PHE A 4 40.98 46.77 32.99
N HIS A 5 40.85 47.08 31.70
CA HIS A 5 39.54 47.28 31.05
C HIS A 5 39.00 45.92 30.59
N ILE A 6 37.89 45.47 31.18
CA ILE A 6 37.11 44.31 30.72
C ILE A 6 36.13 44.80 29.66
N PRO A 7 36.19 44.36 28.38
CA PRO A 7 35.15 44.69 27.43
C PRO A 7 33.95 43.76 27.65
N LEU A 8 32.82 44.35 28.03
CA LEU A 8 31.52 43.69 28.11
C LEU A 8 31.05 43.34 26.69
N LEU A 9 31.22 42.08 26.30
CA LEU A 9 30.80 41.57 25.00
C LEU A 9 29.28 41.36 25.02
N LEU A 10 28.55 42.31 24.43
CA LEU A 10 27.09 42.32 24.35
C LEU A 10 26.65 41.24 23.34
N ALA A 11 26.24 40.07 23.83
CA ALA A 11 25.67 39.01 23.01
C ALA A 11 24.26 39.43 22.55
N LEU A 12 24.15 39.93 21.32
CA LEU A 12 22.86 40.14 20.65
C LEU A 12 22.21 38.76 20.39
N PRO A 13 20.97 38.51 20.83
CA PRO A 13 20.27 37.30 20.48
C PRO A 13 19.94 37.34 18.98
N LEU A 14 20.56 36.46 18.20
CA LEU A 14 20.11 36.14 16.85
C LEU A 14 18.70 35.56 16.95
N ILE A 15 17.69 36.39 16.69
CA ILE A 15 16.31 35.94 16.52
C ILE A 15 16.27 35.21 15.18
N ALA A 16 16.41 33.89 15.21
CA ALA A 16 16.19 33.05 14.05
C ALA A 16 14.69 33.08 13.72
N PHE A 17 14.33 33.77 12.62
CA PHE A 17 12.98 33.67 12.07
C PHE A 17 12.76 32.25 11.56
N ALA A 18 12.07 31.43 12.35
CA ALA A 18 11.63 30.11 11.91
C ALA A 18 10.58 30.29 10.81
N VAL A 19 10.94 29.97 9.56
CA VAL A 19 9.97 29.89 8.47
C VAL A 19 9.12 28.65 8.72
N GLN A 20 7.91 28.86 9.24
CA GLN A 20 6.95 27.79 9.50
C GLN A 20 6.30 27.35 8.18
N SER A 21 6.77 26.24 7.62
CA SER A 21 6.08 25.56 6.53
C SER A 21 4.83 24.86 7.05
N LYS A 22 3.77 24.91 6.24
CA LYS A 22 2.48 24.29 6.54
C LYS A 22 2.05 23.46 5.33
N ILE A 23 1.72 22.20 5.55
CA ILE A 23 1.22 21.29 4.52
C ILE A 23 -0.19 20.94 4.91
N GLU A 24 -1.19 21.31 4.10
CA GLU A 24 -2.60 21.04 4.38
C GLU A 24 -3.24 20.22 3.27
N GLY A 25 -4.00 19.20 3.68
CA GLY A 25 -4.77 18.38 2.76
C GLY A 25 -6.10 17.97 3.38
N LYS A 26 -6.94 17.37 2.55
CA LYS A 26 -8.23 16.81 2.90
C LYS A 26 -8.32 15.40 2.37
N VAL A 27 -8.78 14.50 3.22
CA VAL A 27 -9.08 13.12 2.85
C VAL A 27 -10.57 13.03 2.56
N LEU A 28 -10.94 12.49 1.40
CA LEU A 28 -12.33 12.22 1.07
C LEU A 28 -12.80 10.99 1.86
N GLN A 29 -13.58 11.22 2.90
CA GLN A 29 -14.35 10.17 3.56
C GLN A 29 -15.66 10.04 2.79
N GLN A 30 -15.75 9.06 1.89
CA GLN A 30 -16.96 8.84 1.13
C GLN A 30 -18.07 8.35 2.07
N LEU A 31 -19.05 9.21 2.37
CA LEU A 31 -20.26 8.87 3.12
C LEU A 31 -21.19 8.00 2.27
N GLN A 32 -20.77 6.80 1.89
CA GLN A 32 -21.71 5.80 1.38
C GLN A 32 -22.38 5.14 2.60
N ARG A 33 -23.65 5.51 2.78
CA ARG A 33 -24.56 5.17 3.89
C ARG A 33 -24.66 3.67 4.25
N GLU A 34 -24.11 2.76 3.46
CA GLU A 34 -24.19 1.32 3.72
C GLU A 34 -22.94 0.72 4.36
N PHE A 35 -21.79 1.40 4.34
CA PHE A 35 -20.54 0.84 4.89
C PHE A 35 -19.73 1.89 5.64
N VAL A 36 -20.29 2.43 6.73
CA VAL A 36 -19.56 3.33 7.62
C VAL A 36 -19.00 2.53 8.79
N GLN A 37 -17.81 1.99 8.61
CA GLN A 37 -16.83 1.92 9.69
C GLN A 37 -15.50 2.23 9.04
N ASP A 38 -15.19 3.49 8.82
CA ASP A 38 -13.80 3.91 8.91
C ASP A 38 -13.66 4.79 10.14
N ASP A 39 -12.46 4.85 10.69
CA ASP A 39 -12.21 5.73 11.82
C ASP A 39 -12.42 7.18 11.35
N SER A 40 -13.28 7.93 12.05
CA SER A 40 -13.54 9.35 11.74
C SER A 40 -12.26 10.21 11.78
N ILE A 41 -11.21 9.68 12.43
CA ILE A 41 -9.88 10.24 12.59
C ILE A 41 -8.90 9.23 12.01
N LEU A 42 -8.24 9.59 10.92
CA LEU A 42 -7.25 8.78 10.24
C LEU A 42 -5.84 9.27 10.57
N LYS A 43 -4.88 8.37 10.64
CA LYS A 43 -3.48 8.73 10.79
C LYS A 43 -2.90 9.07 9.41
N VAL A 44 -2.23 10.21 9.32
CA VAL A 44 -1.52 10.64 8.10
C VAL A 44 -0.04 10.75 8.43
N THR A 45 0.81 10.15 7.60
CA THR A 45 2.25 10.09 7.83
C THR A 45 3.02 10.68 6.65
N LEU A 46 4.11 11.37 6.95
CA LEU A 46 5.13 11.77 5.98
C LEU A 46 6.41 10.98 6.19
N ASN A 47 6.99 10.54 5.08
CA ASN A 47 8.25 9.81 5.00
C ASN A 47 8.32 8.65 5.99
N TYR A 48 7.41 7.69 5.82
CA TYR A 48 7.36 6.46 6.62
C TYR A 48 7.20 6.69 8.14
N GLY A 49 6.52 7.79 8.52
CA GLY A 49 6.24 8.11 9.92
C GLY A 49 7.25 9.04 10.59
N GLN A 50 8.20 9.60 9.84
CA GLN A 50 9.09 10.65 10.36
C GLN A 50 8.30 11.86 10.88
N TYR A 51 7.19 12.19 10.21
CA TYR A 51 6.20 13.12 10.73
C TYR A 51 4.83 12.46 10.69
N GLU A 52 4.05 12.65 11.74
CA GLU A 52 2.71 12.11 11.87
C GLU A 52 1.73 13.22 12.25
N THR A 53 0.51 13.10 11.74
CA THR A 53 -0.63 13.93 12.12
C THR A 53 -1.90 13.10 12.01
N PHE A 54 -3.00 13.66 12.48
CA PHE A 54 -4.31 13.02 12.41
C PHE A 54 -5.30 13.90 11.69
N THR A 55 -6.22 13.29 10.95
CA THR A 55 -7.31 14.04 10.33
C THR A 55 -8.31 14.50 11.38
N GLN A 56 -8.87 15.68 11.18
CA GLN A 56 -10.07 16.12 11.87
C GLN A 56 -11.28 15.31 11.38
N LYS A 57 -12.41 15.44 12.07
CA LYS A 57 -13.69 14.78 11.70
C LYS A 57 -14.20 15.12 10.30
N ASN A 58 -13.73 16.22 9.71
CA ASN A 58 -14.07 16.66 8.35
C ASN A 58 -13.07 16.14 7.29
N GLY A 59 -12.12 15.28 7.68
CA GLY A 59 -11.07 14.72 6.82
C GLY A 59 -9.87 15.64 6.61
N ILE A 60 -9.84 16.85 7.17
CA ILE A 60 -8.74 17.81 6.99
C ILE A 60 -7.57 17.44 7.90
N PHE A 61 -6.35 17.52 7.38
CA PHE A 61 -5.12 17.36 8.16
C PHE A 61 -4.12 18.46 7.85
N ALA A 62 -3.22 18.70 8.79
CA ALA A 62 -2.13 19.65 8.63
C ALA A 62 -0.84 19.15 9.28
N PHE A 63 0.28 19.41 8.61
CA PHE A 63 1.62 19.32 9.17
C PHE A 63 2.21 20.72 9.30
N TYR A 64 3.01 20.92 10.34
CA TYR A 64 3.64 22.19 10.65
C TYR A 64 5.16 21.99 10.81
N ASN A 65 5.93 23.01 10.46
CA ASN A 65 7.39 23.04 10.64
C ASN A 65 8.12 21.90 9.90
N ILE A 66 7.65 21.55 8.70
CA ILE A 66 8.29 20.55 7.84
C ILE A 66 9.43 21.19 7.03
N PRO A 67 10.68 20.75 7.19
CA PRO A 67 11.80 21.31 6.43
C PRO A 67 11.61 21.22 4.92
N ASN A 68 12.41 21.97 4.17
CA ASN A 68 12.44 21.81 2.72
C ASN A 68 12.94 20.41 2.35
N GLY A 69 12.24 19.75 1.44
CA GLY A 69 12.54 18.38 1.05
C GLY A 69 11.41 17.72 0.28
N ARG A 70 11.68 16.52 -0.22
CA ARG A 70 10.69 15.63 -0.82
C ARG A 70 10.28 14.58 0.21
N TYR A 71 8.98 14.49 0.46
CA TYR A 71 8.40 13.57 1.43
C TYR A 71 7.40 12.65 0.76
N PHE A 72 7.23 11.45 1.31
CA PHE A 72 6.20 10.52 0.86
C PHE A 72 5.04 10.52 1.84
N LEU A 73 3.85 10.91 1.37
CA LEU A 73 2.63 11.02 2.17
C LEU A 73 1.76 9.78 2.01
N GLU A 74 1.34 9.24 3.15
CA GLU A 74 0.42 8.11 3.24
C GLU A 74 -0.70 8.40 4.24
N VAL A 75 -1.90 7.93 3.90
CA VAL A 75 -3.07 7.95 4.79
C VAL A 75 -3.35 6.51 5.22
N HIS A 76 -3.39 6.30 6.53
CA HIS A 76 -3.58 4.99 7.14
C HIS A 76 -5.03 4.84 7.58
N SER A 77 -5.74 3.93 6.92
CA SER A 77 -7.09 3.50 7.27
C SER A 77 -7.10 2.00 7.51
N ARG A 78 -8.03 1.54 8.37
CA ARG A 78 -8.25 0.12 8.58
C ARG A 78 -9.03 -0.49 7.42
N TYR A 79 -9.95 0.22 6.80
CA TYR A 79 -10.87 -0.41 5.84
C TYR A 79 -10.64 0.00 4.39
N PHE A 80 -9.87 1.06 4.16
CA PHE A 80 -9.68 1.61 2.83
C PHE A 80 -8.20 1.83 2.50
N VAL A 81 -7.91 1.76 1.20
CA VAL A 81 -6.65 2.17 0.59
C VAL A 81 -6.87 3.54 -0.02
N TYR A 82 -6.13 4.53 0.47
CA TYR A 82 -6.15 5.90 -0.03
C TYR A 82 -5.04 6.14 -1.05
N GLU A 83 -5.19 7.19 -1.86
CA GLU A 83 -4.09 7.72 -2.66
C GLU A 83 -2.89 8.10 -1.77
N SER A 84 -1.69 7.79 -2.25
CA SER A 84 -0.43 8.28 -1.65
C SER A 84 0.14 9.37 -2.54
N ALA A 85 1.05 10.20 -2.04
CA ALA A 85 1.65 11.25 -2.87
C ALA A 85 3.09 11.58 -2.46
N PHE A 86 3.91 12.00 -3.42
CA PHE A 86 5.13 12.73 -3.12
C PHE A 86 4.83 14.21 -2.92
N ILE A 87 5.31 14.77 -1.83
CA ILE A 87 5.13 16.17 -1.44
C ILE A 87 6.50 16.84 -1.49
N ASP A 88 6.66 17.82 -2.36
CA ASP A 88 7.86 18.64 -2.49
C ASP A 88 7.65 19.96 -1.76
N VAL A 89 8.36 20.15 -0.65
CA VAL A 89 8.35 21.39 0.15
C VAL A 89 9.58 22.20 -0.21
N TYR A 90 9.38 23.42 -0.69
CA TYR A 90 10.47 24.32 -1.04
C TYR A 90 10.14 25.77 -0.71
N THR A 91 11.12 26.52 -0.24
CA THR A 91 10.99 27.97 -0.04
C THR A 91 11.26 28.69 -1.36
N SER A 92 10.41 29.66 -1.70
CA SER A 92 10.60 30.61 -2.80
C SER A 92 10.63 32.03 -2.24
N ASN A 93 11.01 33.02 -3.07
CA ASN A 93 10.97 34.45 -2.72
C ASN A 93 9.57 34.92 -2.28
N LYS A 94 8.52 34.15 -2.57
CA LYS A 94 7.12 34.41 -2.20
C LYS A 94 6.63 33.62 -0.97
N GLY A 95 7.53 32.94 -0.26
CA GLY A 95 7.21 32.09 0.91
C GLY A 95 7.35 30.59 0.65
N THR A 96 6.82 29.77 1.55
CA THR A 96 6.85 28.30 1.42
C THR A 96 5.85 27.83 0.37
N ASN A 97 6.34 27.07 -0.61
CA ASN A 97 5.54 26.43 -1.64
C ASN A 97 5.53 24.92 -1.40
N VAL A 98 4.39 24.31 -1.73
CA VAL A 98 4.21 22.86 -1.64
C VAL A 98 3.74 22.38 -3.00
N ALA A 99 4.43 21.40 -3.57
CA ALA A 99 4.02 20.72 -4.80
C ALA A 99 3.72 19.25 -4.52
N VAL A 100 2.81 18.68 -5.30
CA VAL A 100 2.18 17.39 -5.00
C VAL A 100 2.25 16.51 -6.23
N SER A 101 2.69 15.28 -6.06
CA SER A 101 2.68 14.27 -7.11
C SER A 101 1.96 13.04 -6.59
N LYS A 102 0.67 12.92 -6.93
CA LYS A 102 -0.14 11.77 -6.52
C LYS A 102 0.34 10.49 -7.18
N ILE A 103 0.31 9.40 -6.42
CA ILE A 103 0.57 8.05 -6.89
C ILE A 103 -0.61 7.13 -6.56
N HIS A 104 -0.95 6.27 -7.51
CA HIS A 104 -1.97 5.25 -7.32
C HIS A 104 -1.27 3.94 -6.95
N PRO A 105 -1.27 3.51 -5.67
CA PRO A 105 -0.56 2.31 -5.20
C PRO A 105 -0.88 1.05 -6.01
N ILE A 106 -2.12 0.89 -6.48
CA ILE A 106 -2.63 -0.33 -7.14
C ILE A 106 -2.30 -0.36 -8.65
N LEU A 107 -2.12 0.78 -9.31
CA LEU A 107 -1.85 0.84 -10.76
C LEU A 107 -0.38 0.60 -11.15
N ARG A 108 0.50 0.28 -10.19
CA ARG A 108 1.92 0.00 -10.44
C ARG A 108 2.19 -1.19 -11.37
N GLN A 109 1.17 -2.02 -11.66
CA GLN A 109 1.29 -3.22 -12.48
C GLN A 109 1.03 -3.02 -13.99
N ARG A 110 0.57 -1.84 -14.44
CA ARG A 110 0.37 -1.60 -15.88
C ARG A 110 1.63 -1.04 -16.55
N PRO A 111 1.94 -1.44 -17.80
CA PRO A 111 3.14 -1.01 -18.52
C PRO A 111 3.27 0.52 -18.57
N LYS A 112 4.51 0.99 -18.49
CA LYS A 112 4.96 2.39 -18.24
C LYS A 112 4.32 3.49 -19.11
N GLN A 113 3.56 3.16 -20.16
CA GLN A 113 2.96 4.13 -21.08
C GLN A 113 1.69 4.82 -20.54
N GLN A 114 1.03 4.27 -19.51
CA GLN A 114 -0.12 4.92 -18.84
C GLN A 114 0.22 5.49 -17.44
N GLN A 115 1.45 5.30 -16.95
CA GLN A 115 1.94 5.92 -15.72
C GLN A 115 2.37 7.38 -15.96
N GLN A 116 1.56 8.14 -16.71
CA GLN A 116 1.60 9.57 -16.58
C GLN A 116 1.05 9.87 -15.18
N SER A 117 1.92 9.79 -14.17
CA SER A 117 1.72 10.52 -12.92
C SER A 117 1.36 11.91 -13.34
N LYS A 118 0.07 12.24 -13.30
CA LYS A 118 -0.43 13.58 -13.56
C LYS A 118 0.18 14.39 -12.41
N GLN A 119 1.38 14.89 -12.64
CA GLN A 119 2.13 15.77 -11.75
C GLN A 119 1.33 17.06 -11.75
N GLN A 120 0.22 17.03 -11.01
CA GLN A 120 -0.58 18.19 -10.76
C GLN A 120 0.26 18.99 -9.79
N ARG A 121 1.09 19.88 -10.33
CA ARG A 121 1.80 20.88 -9.55
C ARG A 121 0.76 21.86 -9.02
N ILE A 122 0.01 21.43 -8.01
CA ILE A 122 -0.94 22.26 -7.28
C ILE A 122 -0.06 23.25 -6.52
N GLN A 123 0.07 24.45 -7.07
CA GLN A 123 0.68 25.58 -6.38
C GLN A 123 -0.35 26.08 -5.36
N THR A 124 0.06 26.11 -4.10
CA THR A 124 -0.80 26.18 -2.91
C THR A 124 -1.83 27.33 -2.95
N ARG A 125 -3.11 26.95 -3.03
CA ARG A 125 -4.28 27.64 -2.43
C ARG A 125 -5.48 26.69 -2.32
N ASP A 126 -5.59 25.72 -3.22
CA ASP A 126 -6.57 24.63 -3.11
C ASP A 126 -6.06 23.51 -2.20
N GLN A 127 -6.97 23.01 -1.35
CA GLN A 127 -6.71 21.90 -0.44
C GLN A 127 -6.40 20.63 -1.24
N MET A 128 -5.29 19.96 -0.93
CA MET A 128 -4.94 18.69 -1.56
C MET A 128 -5.96 17.62 -1.18
N LEU A 129 -6.76 17.14 -2.14
CA LEU A 129 -7.74 16.10 -1.89
C LEU A 129 -7.14 14.70 -2.09
N PHE A 130 -7.31 13.80 -1.14
CA PHE A 130 -6.90 12.39 -1.23
C PHE A 130 -8.14 11.50 -1.27
N GLU A 131 -8.27 10.72 -2.34
CA GLU A 131 -9.45 9.88 -2.59
C GLU A 131 -9.23 8.43 -2.16
N ILE A 132 -10.34 7.72 -1.95
CA ILE A 132 -10.35 6.28 -1.69
C ILE A 132 -10.16 5.57 -3.03
N ILE A 133 -9.22 4.63 -3.09
CA ILE A 133 -8.97 3.82 -4.27
C ILE A 133 -9.73 2.49 -4.19
N GLN A 134 -9.62 1.79 -3.05
CA GLN A 134 -10.20 0.47 -2.87
C GLN A 134 -10.48 0.17 -1.39
N ARG A 135 -11.40 -0.74 -1.13
CA ARG A 135 -11.57 -1.36 0.19
C ARG A 135 -10.46 -2.38 0.46
N LYS A 136 -10.01 -2.46 1.71
CA LYS A 136 -9.08 -3.50 2.17
C LYS A 136 -9.85 -4.79 2.42
N ASP A 137 -9.56 -5.80 1.61
CA ASP A 137 -10.01 -7.16 1.83
C ASP A 137 -8.90 -7.91 2.56
N TYR A 138 -9.09 -8.11 3.86
CA TYR A 138 -8.13 -8.80 4.73
C TYR A 138 -8.15 -10.32 4.57
N PHE A 139 -9.20 -10.84 3.94
CA PHE A 139 -9.42 -12.25 3.76
C PHE A 139 -9.36 -12.56 2.27
N GLU A 140 -8.41 -13.40 1.90
CA GLU A 140 -8.43 -14.06 0.61
C GLU A 140 -9.40 -15.23 0.72
N LYS A 141 -10.34 -15.35 -0.22
CA LYS A 141 -11.21 -16.51 -0.27
C LYS A 141 -10.39 -17.69 -0.78
N GLU A 142 -10.48 -18.82 -0.08
CA GLU A 142 -9.95 -20.07 -0.61
C GLU A 142 -10.64 -20.39 -1.94
N GLU A 143 -9.89 -20.92 -2.90
CA GLU A 143 -10.46 -21.35 -4.17
C GLU A 143 -11.53 -22.42 -3.90
N GLU A 144 -12.79 -22.08 -4.19
CA GLU A 144 -13.87 -23.05 -4.14
C GLU A 144 -13.57 -24.17 -5.13
N LEU A 145 -13.80 -25.43 -4.74
CA LEU A 145 -13.58 -26.61 -5.57
C LEU A 145 -14.49 -26.55 -6.81
N SER A 146 -14.02 -25.89 -7.86
CA SER A 146 -14.74 -25.80 -9.12
C SER A 146 -14.50 -27.08 -9.91
N LEU A 147 -15.56 -27.65 -10.50
CA LEU A 147 -15.43 -28.85 -11.35
C LEU A 147 -14.40 -28.63 -12.49
N SER A 148 -14.27 -27.39 -12.96
CA SER A 148 -13.24 -26.97 -13.91
C SER A 148 -11.82 -27.17 -13.37
N SER A 149 -11.55 -26.68 -12.15
CA SER A 149 -10.23 -26.85 -11.51
C SER A 149 -9.91 -28.31 -11.20
N ILE A 150 -10.92 -29.12 -10.91
CA ILE A 150 -10.76 -30.56 -10.67
C ILE A 150 -10.39 -31.27 -11.98
N TYR A 151 -11.05 -30.95 -13.10
CA TYR A 151 -10.72 -31.52 -14.41
C TYR A 151 -9.32 -31.10 -14.91
N GLN A 152 -8.90 -29.87 -14.63
CA GLN A 152 -7.58 -29.36 -15.01
C GLN A 152 -6.45 -29.91 -14.12
N ASN A 153 -6.78 -30.56 -13.00
CA ASN A 153 -5.80 -31.12 -12.09
C ASN A 153 -5.21 -32.43 -12.65
N GLN A 154 -3.90 -32.47 -12.88
CA GLN A 154 -3.18 -33.64 -13.39
C GLN A 154 -3.40 -34.91 -12.52
N TYR A 155 -3.63 -34.74 -11.21
CA TYR A 155 -3.87 -35.85 -10.31
C TYR A 155 -5.25 -36.49 -10.49
N PHE A 156 -6.25 -35.76 -10.99
CA PHE A 156 -7.59 -36.29 -11.23
C PHE A 156 -7.56 -37.46 -12.22
N PHE A 157 -6.83 -37.32 -13.33
CA PHE A 157 -6.66 -38.39 -14.32
C PHE A 157 -5.93 -39.60 -13.76
N MET A 158 -4.90 -39.39 -12.91
CA MET A 158 -4.17 -40.49 -12.27
C MET A 158 -5.09 -41.31 -11.35
N ILE A 159 -5.92 -40.63 -10.55
CA ILE A 159 -6.91 -41.30 -9.68
C ILE A 159 -7.93 -42.05 -10.52
N ALA A 160 -8.46 -41.43 -11.58
CA ALA A 160 -9.44 -42.05 -12.46
C ALA A 160 -8.89 -43.33 -13.13
N ILE A 161 -7.68 -43.28 -13.69
CA ILE A 161 -7.03 -44.45 -14.31
C ILE A 161 -6.79 -45.55 -13.26
N THR A 162 -6.36 -45.18 -12.06
CA THR A 162 -6.12 -46.14 -10.97
C THR A 162 -7.41 -46.88 -10.58
N VAL A 163 -8.53 -46.15 -10.43
CA VAL A 163 -9.83 -46.75 -10.11
C VAL A 163 -10.31 -47.69 -11.23
N VAL A 164 -10.13 -47.30 -12.49
CA VAL A 164 -10.45 -48.14 -13.65
C VAL A 164 -9.60 -49.41 -13.65
N MET A 165 -8.29 -49.29 -13.45
CA MET A 165 -7.38 -50.45 -13.37
C MET A 165 -7.79 -51.41 -12.25
N LEU A 166 -8.09 -50.91 -11.05
CA LEU A 166 -8.55 -51.74 -9.93
C LEU A 166 -9.86 -52.48 -10.24
N PHE A 167 -10.77 -51.86 -10.99
CA PHE A 167 -12.00 -52.51 -11.46
C PHE A 167 -11.70 -53.68 -12.40
N PHE A 168 -10.77 -53.51 -13.34
CA PHE A 168 -10.35 -54.59 -14.24
C PHE A 168 -9.64 -55.72 -13.51
N VAL A 169 -8.74 -55.42 -12.57
CA VAL A 169 -8.05 -56.44 -11.75
C VAL A 169 -9.06 -57.28 -10.95
N LYS A 170 -10.07 -56.65 -10.35
CA LYS A 170 -11.13 -57.36 -9.62
C LYS A 170 -11.97 -58.27 -10.52
N LYS A 171 -12.06 -57.97 -11.82
CA LYS A 171 -12.87 -58.70 -12.80
C LYS A 171 -12.10 -59.77 -13.58
N MET A 172 -10.78 -59.87 -13.42
CA MET A 172 -9.96 -60.93 -14.04
C MET A 172 -10.13 -62.26 -13.28
N PRO A 173 -10.19 -63.40 -14.00
CA PRO A 173 -10.24 -64.72 -13.39
C PRO A 173 -8.93 -65.01 -12.63
N MET A 174 -9.04 -65.51 -11.41
CA MET A 174 -7.91 -65.73 -10.51
C MET A 174 -6.91 -66.76 -11.08
N GLU A 175 -7.32 -67.60 -12.04
CA GLU A 175 -6.45 -68.57 -12.71
C GLU A 175 -5.34 -67.91 -13.54
N GLU A 176 -5.61 -66.81 -14.26
CA GLU A 176 -4.61 -66.16 -15.14
C GLU A 176 -3.52 -65.44 -14.35
N LEU A 177 -3.89 -64.80 -13.24
CA LEU A 177 -2.98 -64.14 -12.30
C LEU A 177 -2.05 -65.15 -11.59
N GLN A 178 -2.57 -66.32 -11.21
CA GLN A 178 -1.76 -67.40 -10.65
C GLN A 178 -0.85 -68.08 -11.69
N SER A 179 -1.25 -68.12 -12.96
CA SER A 179 -0.36 -68.61 -14.03
C SER A 179 0.75 -67.63 -14.41
N ALA A 180 0.49 -66.32 -14.29
CA ALA A 180 1.52 -65.29 -14.47
C ALA A 180 2.55 -65.29 -13.33
N GLU A 181 2.14 -65.61 -12.10
CA GLU A 181 3.03 -65.77 -10.93
C GLU A 181 3.87 -67.06 -11.00
N ARG A 182 3.38 -68.09 -11.70
CA ARG A 182 4.07 -69.37 -11.93
C ARG A 182 4.95 -69.37 -13.19
N ALA A 183 4.96 -68.31 -14.00
CA ALA A 183 5.88 -68.18 -15.11
C ALA A 183 7.30 -67.91 -14.57
N PRO A 184 8.30 -68.78 -14.83
CA PRO A 184 9.63 -68.61 -14.28
C PRO A 184 10.26 -67.33 -14.84
N GLN A 185 10.94 -66.58 -13.97
CA GLN A 185 11.92 -65.57 -14.37
C GLN A 185 13.01 -66.25 -15.19
N GLN A 186 12.82 -66.35 -16.51
CA GLN A 186 13.88 -66.73 -17.44
C GLN A 186 14.52 -65.45 -18.00
N GLN A 187 15.85 -65.42 -17.85
CA GLN A 187 16.79 -64.41 -18.32
C GLN A 187 16.65 -64.10 -19.81
#